data_AF-A0A969A677-F1
#
_entry.id   AF-A0A969A677-F1
#
_cell.length_a   1.000
_cell.length_b   1.000
_cell.length_c   1.000
_cell.angle_alpha   90.00
_cell.angle_beta   90.00
_cell.angle_gamma   90.00
#
_symmetry.space_group_name_H-M   'P 1'
#
loop_
_entity.id
_entity.type
_entity.pdbx_description
1 polymer ?
#
loop_
_entity_poly.entity_id
_entity_poly.type
_entity_poly.pdbx_seq_one_letter_code
_entity_poly.pdbx_strand_id
1 'polypeptide(L)'
;MLEPLSLAAATVIAKIVLDKFYEGAGKELEETASNLGGAAVTQVSEKVQQIGKLVWQRCFRGKPGVDKRLESAAKGSKADLEVLQGYLETELTKTAEPDALFAEQVKKLAGELHQVIVKMEGVNAQNVQQNFDRQNTQVNAPNTNVYNVGDGSTVHFS
;
A
#
# COMPACT_ATOMS: atom_id res chain seq x y z
N MET A 1 4.97 -4.29 -28.67
CA MET A 1 4.68 -4.95 -27.38
C MET A 1 5.06 -3.97 -26.28
N LEU A 2 4.15 -3.59 -25.40
CA LEU A 2 4.50 -2.78 -24.23
C LEU A 2 5.24 -3.69 -23.26
N GLU A 3 6.50 -3.37 -22.96
CA GLU A 3 7.26 -4.08 -21.94
C GLU A 3 6.46 -4.07 -20.63
N PRO A 4 6.24 -5.24 -19.99
CA PRO A 4 5.59 -5.28 -18.70
C PRO A 4 6.43 -4.49 -17.70
N LEU A 5 5.79 -3.58 -16.95
CA LEU A 5 6.42 -2.84 -15.86
C LEU A 5 7.23 -3.80 -14.98
N SER A 6 8.53 -3.57 -14.88
CA SER A 6 9.41 -4.44 -14.11
C SER A 6 8.97 -4.48 -12.64
N LEU A 7 9.19 -5.61 -11.96
CA LEU A 7 8.84 -5.73 -10.55
C LEU A 7 9.56 -4.68 -9.68
N ALA A 8 10.81 -4.35 -10.03
CA ALA A 8 11.56 -3.27 -9.37
C ALA A 8 10.87 -1.91 -9.52
N ALA A 9 10.45 -1.56 -10.74
CA ALA A 9 9.73 -0.31 -10.99
C ALA A 9 8.37 -0.29 -10.28
N ALA A 10 7.62 -1.40 -10.34
CA ALA A 10 6.36 -1.54 -9.62
C ALA A 10 6.54 -1.40 -8.10
N THR A 11 7.63 -1.94 -7.55
CA THR A 11 7.97 -1.85 -6.12
C THR A 11 8.26 -0.42 -5.70
N VAL A 12 9.03 0.33 -6.49
CA VAL A 12 9.25 1.77 -6.26
C VAL A 12 7.93 2.54 -6.21
N ILE A 13 7.04 2.27 -7.17
CA ILE A 13 5.73 2.92 -7.23
C ILE A 13 4.86 2.54 -6.02
N ALA A 14 4.82 1.26 -5.67
CA ALA A 14 4.06 0.78 -4.52
C ALA A 14 4.60 1.36 -3.20
N LYS A 15 5.92 1.50 -3.06
CA LYS A 15 6.56 2.16 -1.91
C LYS A 15 6.10 3.60 -1.77
N ILE A 16 6.16 4.37 -2.86
CA ILE A 16 5.70 5.77 -2.89
C ILE A 16 4.22 5.87 -2.49
N VAL A 17 3.38 4.99 -3.03
CA VAL A 17 1.94 4.95 -2.72
C VAL A 17 1.71 4.60 -1.24
N LEU A 18 2.40 3.60 -0.72
CA LEU A 18 2.29 3.21 0.69
C LEU A 18 2.70 4.36 1.61
N ASP A 19 3.89 4.93 1.41
CA ASP A 19 4.39 6.05 2.22
C ASP A 19 3.46 7.27 2.16
N LYS A 20 2.71 7.45 1.06
CA LYS A 20 1.72 8.54 0.94
C LYS A 20 0.50 8.36 1.84
N PHE A 21 0.07 7.12 2.09
CA PHE A 21 -1.15 6.82 2.88
C PHE A 21 -0.85 6.28 4.28
N TYR A 22 0.32 5.68 4.47
CA TYR A 22 0.77 4.99 5.68
C TYR A 22 2.26 5.31 5.90
N GLU A 23 2.54 6.24 6.81
CA GLU A 23 3.92 6.68 7.08
C GLU A 23 4.80 5.50 7.50
N GLY A 24 5.89 5.27 6.78
CA GLY A 24 6.85 4.18 7.06
C GLY A 24 6.51 2.84 6.41
N ALA A 25 5.30 2.65 5.88
CA ALA A 25 4.89 1.38 5.27
C ALA A 25 5.66 1.04 3.99
N GLY A 26 6.22 2.03 3.30
CA GLY A 26 7.10 1.79 2.17
C GLY A 26 8.43 1.14 2.56
N LYS A 27 8.91 1.40 3.78
CA LYS A 27 10.08 0.73 4.35
C LYS A 27 9.73 -0.70 4.78
N GLU A 28 8.58 -0.88 5.44
CA GLU A 28 8.06 -2.21 5.81
C GLU A 28 7.89 -3.12 4.59
N LEU A 29 7.43 -2.59 3.44
CA LEU A 29 7.38 -3.33 2.18
C LEU A 29 8.76 -3.82 1.72
N GLU A 30 9.78 -2.97 1.82
CA GLU A 30 11.16 -3.30 1.41
C GLU A 30 11.77 -4.37 2.32
N GLU A 31 11.54 -4.27 3.63
CA GLU A 31 11.95 -5.26 4.62
C GLU A 31 11.21 -6.58 4.40
N THR A 32 9.90 -6.53 4.19
CA THR A 32 9.04 -7.68 3.88
C THR A 32 9.47 -8.40 2.61
N ALA A 33 9.74 -7.66 1.53
CA ALA A 33 10.19 -8.22 0.26
C ALA A 33 11.59 -8.85 0.36
N SER A 34 12.44 -8.35 1.26
CA SER A 34 13.79 -8.88 1.50
C SER A 34 13.80 -10.08 2.45
N ASN A 35 12.86 -10.14 3.39
CA ASN A 35 12.83 -11.14 4.47
C ASN A 35 11.95 -12.35 4.18
N LEU A 36 11.05 -12.28 3.20
CA LEU A 36 10.12 -13.38 2.89
C LEU A 36 10.56 -14.17 1.65
N GLY A 37 10.35 -15.48 1.70
CA GLY A 37 10.43 -16.39 0.56
C GLY A 37 9.11 -17.14 0.35
N GLY A 38 8.83 -17.59 -0.87
CA GLY A 38 7.67 -18.44 -1.18
C GLY A 38 6.34 -17.69 -1.42
N ALA A 39 5.21 -18.30 -1.07
CA ALA A 39 3.85 -17.81 -1.41
C ALA A 39 3.49 -16.43 -0.83
N ALA A 40 4.17 -16.00 0.23
CA ALA A 40 4.00 -14.66 0.82
C ALA A 40 4.53 -13.56 -0.11
N VAL A 41 5.68 -13.79 -0.76
CA VAL A 41 6.22 -12.91 -1.80
C VAL A 41 5.29 -12.82 -2.99
N THR A 42 4.57 -13.90 -3.33
CA THR A 42 3.62 -13.89 -4.45
C THR A 42 2.48 -12.91 -4.21
N GLN A 43 1.83 -12.96 -3.04
CA GLN A 43 0.71 -12.06 -2.72
C GLN A 43 1.14 -10.58 -2.67
N VAL A 44 2.32 -10.30 -2.10
CA VAL A 44 2.91 -8.95 -2.12
C VAL A 44 3.20 -8.51 -3.54
N SER A 45 3.87 -9.36 -4.32
CA SER A 45 4.29 -9.04 -5.70
C SER A 45 3.09 -8.79 -6.61
N GLU A 46 2.00 -9.54 -6.45
CA GLU A 46 0.75 -9.32 -7.20
C GLU A 46 0.14 -7.96 -6.90
N LYS A 47 0.03 -7.59 -5.62
CA LYS A 47 -0.51 -6.27 -5.22
C LYS A 47 0.41 -5.12 -5.63
N VAL A 48 1.72 -5.28 -5.47
CA VAL A 48 2.73 -4.33 -5.95
C VAL A 48 2.60 -4.13 -7.46
N GLN A 49 2.42 -5.21 -8.23
CA GLN A 49 2.21 -5.13 -9.67
C GLN A 49 0.89 -4.43 -10.04
N GLN A 50 -0.19 -4.66 -9.29
CA GLN A 50 -1.47 -3.98 -9.51
C GLN A 50 -1.34 -2.47 -9.27
N ILE A 51 -0.79 -2.06 -8.13
CA ILE A 51 -0.54 -0.64 -7.81
C ILE A 51 0.39 -0.02 -8.86
N GLY A 52 1.49 -0.70 -9.15
CA GLY A 52 2.49 -0.28 -10.13
C GLY A 52 1.86 -0.02 -11.49
N LYS A 53 1.05 -0.95 -12.01
CA LYS A 53 0.37 -0.80 -13.31
C LYS A 53 -0.64 0.33 -13.31
N LEU A 54 -1.47 0.43 -12.26
CA LEU A 54 -2.52 1.45 -12.15
C LEU A 54 -1.91 2.86 -12.16
N VAL A 55 -0.93 3.09 -11.29
CA VAL A 55 -0.24 4.37 -11.17
C VAL A 55 0.63 4.63 -12.40
N TRP A 56 1.31 3.62 -12.95
CA TRP A 56 2.07 3.77 -14.19
C TRP A 56 1.20 4.29 -15.33
N GLN A 57 0.05 3.64 -15.57
CA GLN A 57 -0.84 4.00 -16.67
C GLN A 57 -1.41 5.41 -16.55
N ARG A 58 -1.70 5.87 -15.33
CA ARG A 58 -2.31 7.19 -15.08
C ARG A 58 -1.29 8.30 -14.91
N CYS A 59 -0.27 8.09 -14.08
CA CYS A 59 0.65 9.13 -13.61
C CYS A 59 1.92 9.23 -14.43
N PHE A 60 2.37 8.14 -15.07
CA PHE A 60 3.72 8.07 -15.63
C PHE A 60 3.77 7.80 -17.13
N ARG A 61 2.78 7.09 -17.68
CA ARG A 61 2.74 6.72 -19.09
C ARG A 61 2.78 7.96 -19.99
N GLY A 62 3.78 8.00 -20.87
CA GLY A 62 3.98 9.10 -21.82
C GLY A 62 4.76 10.30 -21.26
N LYS A 63 5.16 10.28 -19.98
CA LYS A 63 6.07 11.29 -19.43
C LYS A 63 7.53 10.93 -19.77
N PRO A 64 8.30 11.84 -20.40
CA PRO A 64 9.66 11.54 -20.78
C PRO A 64 10.56 11.34 -19.56
N GLY A 65 11.39 10.30 -19.62
CA GLY A 65 12.42 10.03 -18.60
C GLY A 65 11.92 9.35 -17.33
N VAL A 66 10.62 9.02 -17.21
CA VAL A 66 10.12 8.35 -16.00
C VAL A 66 10.71 6.95 -15.82
N ASP A 67 10.97 6.21 -16.89
CA ASP A 67 11.64 4.90 -16.81
C ASP A 67 13.00 5.01 -16.12
N LYS A 68 13.81 6.00 -16.54
CA LYS A 68 15.12 6.29 -15.93
C LYS A 68 14.99 6.72 -14.47
N ARG A 69 13.96 7.51 -14.14
CA ARG A 69 13.71 7.93 -12.75
C ARG A 69 13.31 6.74 -11.88
N LEU A 70 12.49 5.83 -12.39
CA LEU A 70 12.12 4.60 -11.70
C LEU A 70 13.32 3.69 -11.48
N GLU A 71 14.20 3.55 -12.47
CA GLU A 71 15.46 2.82 -12.32
C GLU A 71 16.40 3.47 -11.30
N SER A 72 16.58 4.80 -11.35
CA SER A 72 17.41 5.52 -10.39
C SER A 72 16.83 5.47 -8.98
N ALA A 73 15.51 5.58 -8.85
CA ALA A 73 14.78 5.44 -7.59
C ALA A 73 14.91 4.03 -7.02
N ALA A 74 14.85 2.99 -7.86
CA ALA A 74 15.10 1.61 -7.45
C ALA A 74 16.54 1.40 -6.95
N LYS A 75 17.48 2.22 -7.41
CA LYS A 75 18.88 2.26 -6.93
C LYS A 75 19.07 3.17 -5.71
N GLY A 76 18.00 3.75 -5.15
CA GLY A 76 18.04 4.59 -3.95
C GLY A 76 18.17 6.10 -4.20
N SER A 77 17.96 6.59 -5.43
CA SER A 77 17.95 8.03 -5.72
C SER A 77 16.77 8.73 -5.05
N LYS A 78 17.04 9.47 -3.97
CA LYS A 78 16.02 10.26 -3.25
C LYS A 78 15.42 11.36 -4.13
N ALA A 79 16.26 12.07 -4.90
CA ALA A 79 15.80 13.13 -5.78
C ALA A 79 14.82 12.63 -6.85
N ASP A 80 15.05 11.44 -7.41
CA ASP A 80 14.11 10.85 -8.37
C ASP A 80 12.83 10.35 -7.69
N LEU A 81 12.93 9.81 -6.47
CA LEU A 81 11.77 9.44 -5.66
C LEU A 81 10.87 10.65 -5.37
N GLU A 82 11.45 11.79 -4.96
CA GLU A 82 10.71 13.03 -4.70
C GLU A 82 9.99 13.54 -5.95
N VAL A 83 10.62 13.46 -7.12
CA VAL A 83 9.97 13.84 -8.39
C VAL A 83 8.79 12.91 -8.71
N LEU A 84 8.96 11.59 -8.54
CA LEU A 84 7.90 10.62 -8.78
C LEU A 84 6.74 10.78 -7.78
N GLN A 85 7.04 11.11 -6.52
CA GLN A 85 6.07 11.47 -5.49
C GLN A 85 5.25 12.68 -5.94
N GLY A 86 5.92 13.78 -6.34
CA GLY A 86 5.23 14.98 -6.79
C GLY A 86 4.28 14.74 -7.98
N TYR A 87 4.66 13.85 -8.90
CA TYR A 87 3.77 13.44 -10.00
C TYR A 87 2.55 12.66 -9.50
N LEU A 88 2.74 11.69 -8.59
CA LEU A 88 1.62 10.95 -8.01
C LEU A 88 0.70 11.89 -7.24
N GLU A 89 1.24 12.78 -6.40
CA GLU A 89 0.47 13.75 -5.62
C GLU A 89 -0.33 14.70 -6.49
N THR A 90 0.25 15.16 -7.60
CA THR A 90 -0.46 16.00 -8.57
C THR A 90 -1.67 15.27 -9.17
N GLU A 91 -1.58 13.96 -9.41
CA GLU A 91 -2.73 13.19 -9.92
C GLU A 91 -3.74 12.84 -8.82
N LEU A 92 -3.28 12.54 -7.60
CA LEU A 92 -4.16 12.21 -6.47
C LEU A 92 -4.92 13.41 -5.90
N THR A 93 -4.40 14.61 -6.08
CA THR A 93 -5.06 15.86 -5.65
C THR A 93 -6.12 16.35 -6.61
N LYS A 94 -6.22 15.75 -7.81
CA LYS A 94 -7.29 16.08 -8.76
C LYS A 94 -8.63 15.55 -8.24
N THR A 95 -9.56 16.47 -8.05
CA THR A 95 -10.90 16.19 -7.50
C THR A 95 -11.99 16.11 -8.58
N ALA A 96 -11.65 16.41 -9.84
CA ALA A 96 -12.58 16.25 -10.95
C ALA A 96 -12.85 14.76 -11.21
N GLU A 97 -14.09 14.35 -11.47
CA GLU A 97 -14.33 13.01 -12.01
C GLU A 97 -13.73 12.93 -13.42
N PRO A 98 -12.98 11.87 -13.78
CA PRO A 98 -12.84 10.55 -13.14
C PRO A 98 -11.65 10.37 -12.15
N ASP A 99 -10.95 11.43 -11.76
CA ASP A 99 -9.74 11.37 -10.93
C ASP A 99 -10.01 10.98 -9.46
N ALA A 100 -11.18 11.32 -8.94
CA ALA A 100 -11.61 10.90 -7.60
C ALA A 100 -11.68 9.35 -7.47
N LEU A 101 -12.14 8.65 -8.52
CA LEU A 101 -12.19 7.19 -8.57
C LEU A 101 -10.77 6.58 -8.62
N PHE A 102 -9.84 7.24 -9.29
CA PHE A 102 -8.44 6.81 -9.32
C PHE A 102 -7.82 6.90 -7.92
N ALA A 103 -7.99 8.04 -7.23
CA ALA A 103 -7.45 8.22 -5.89
C ALA A 103 -8.02 7.21 -4.89
N GLU A 104 -9.31 6.92 -4.97
CA GLU A 104 -9.97 5.90 -4.13
C GLU A 104 -9.43 4.50 -4.41
N GLN A 105 -9.27 4.12 -5.68
CA GLN A 105 -8.70 2.82 -6.06
C GLN A 105 -7.26 2.64 -5.59
N VAL A 106 -6.42 3.67 -5.77
CA VAL A 106 -5.02 3.63 -5.30
C VAL A 106 -4.98 3.51 -3.78
N LYS A 107 -5.79 4.27 -3.06
CA LYS A 107 -5.89 4.20 -1.59
C LYS A 107 -6.35 2.82 -1.12
N LYS A 108 -7.35 2.22 -1.78
CA LYS A 108 -7.84 0.87 -1.46
C LYS A 108 -6.74 -0.16 -1.65
N LEU A 109 -6.06 -0.16 -2.80
CA LEU A 109 -4.98 -1.10 -3.07
C LEU A 109 -3.80 -0.92 -2.09
N ALA A 110 -3.48 0.32 -1.71
CA ALA A 110 -2.47 0.63 -0.70
C ALA A 110 -2.84 0.02 0.66
N GLY A 111 -4.10 0.19 1.10
CA GLY A 111 -4.58 -0.38 2.34
C GLY A 111 -4.56 -1.92 2.34
N GLU A 112 -4.97 -2.54 1.25
CA GLU A 112 -4.87 -4.00 1.11
C GLU A 112 -3.42 -4.49 1.12
N LEU A 113 -2.49 -3.78 0.48
CA LEU A 113 -1.07 -4.12 0.50
C LEU A 113 -0.48 -3.96 1.90
N HIS A 114 -0.76 -2.86 2.58
CA HIS A 114 -0.32 -2.62 3.96
C HIS A 114 -0.88 -3.69 4.91
N GLN A 115 -2.15 -4.10 4.77
CA GLN A 115 -2.69 -5.21 5.55
C GLN A 115 -1.97 -6.53 5.29
N VAL A 116 -1.59 -6.81 4.04
CA VAL A 116 -0.82 -8.02 3.72
C VAL A 116 0.55 -7.95 4.41
N ILE A 117 1.27 -6.83 4.29
CA ILE A 117 2.56 -6.57 4.97
C ILE A 117 2.43 -6.79 6.48
N VAL A 118 1.51 -6.09 7.15
CA VAL A 118 1.29 -6.19 8.60
C VAL A 118 0.91 -7.61 9.04
N LYS A 119 0.11 -8.35 8.26
CA LYS A 119 -0.21 -9.76 8.59
C LYS A 119 1.02 -10.67 8.53
N MET A 120 1.97 -10.39 7.64
CA MET A 120 3.18 -11.21 7.49
C MET A 120 4.25 -10.85 8.52
N GLU A 121 4.37 -9.57 8.88
CA GLU A 121 5.14 -9.16 10.06
C GLU A 121 4.45 -9.60 11.38
N GLY A 122 3.13 -9.81 11.30
CA GLY A 122 2.19 -10.14 12.35
C GLY A 122 2.26 -11.54 12.96
N VAL A 123 3.29 -12.34 12.70
CA VAL A 123 3.70 -13.38 13.68
C VAL A 123 4.09 -12.72 15.02
N ASN A 124 4.19 -11.38 15.08
CA ASN A 124 4.39 -10.60 16.31
C ASN A 124 3.57 -9.29 16.44
N ALA A 125 2.51 -9.06 15.66
CA ALA A 125 1.80 -7.76 15.67
C ALA A 125 0.45 -7.81 16.43
N GLN A 126 0.36 -6.95 17.44
CA GLN A 126 -0.84 -6.67 18.24
C GLN A 126 -1.98 -6.12 17.38
N ASN A 127 -3.22 -6.44 17.77
CA ASN A 127 -4.47 -6.07 17.10
C ASN A 127 -4.48 -4.66 16.49
N VAL A 128 -4.40 -4.59 15.16
CA VAL A 128 -4.59 -3.35 14.42
C VAL A 128 -6.02 -3.32 13.89
N GLN A 129 -6.85 -2.45 14.44
CA GLN A 129 -8.21 -2.22 13.97
C GLN A 129 -8.18 -1.10 12.92
N GLN A 130 -8.33 -1.45 11.65
CA GLN A 130 -8.45 -0.47 10.57
C GLN A 130 -9.92 -0.27 10.20
N ASN A 131 -10.34 0.99 10.24
CA ASN A 131 -11.70 1.41 9.92
C ASN A 131 -11.68 2.05 8.52
N PHE A 132 -12.22 1.36 7.51
CA PHE A 132 -12.32 1.87 6.14
C PHE A 132 -13.80 1.93 5.74
N ASP A 133 -14.29 3.12 5.38
CA ASP A 133 -15.58 3.36 4.71
C ASP A 133 -16.80 2.56 5.24
N ARG A 134 -16.97 2.54 6.58
CA ARG A 134 -18.00 1.81 7.33
C ARG A 134 -17.86 0.27 7.36
N GLN A 135 -16.75 -0.28 6.90
CA GLN A 135 -16.36 -1.67 7.13
C GLN A 135 -15.20 -1.73 8.14
N ASN A 136 -15.52 -2.25 9.33
CA ASN A 136 -14.54 -2.58 10.35
C ASN A 136 -13.83 -3.87 9.91
N THR A 137 -12.57 -3.78 9.51
CA THR A 137 -11.77 -4.98 9.22
C THR A 137 -10.82 -5.18 10.39
N GLN A 138 -11.27 -5.93 11.40
CA GLN A 138 -10.43 -6.31 12.53
C GLN A 138 -9.55 -7.49 12.11
N VAL A 139 -8.24 -7.26 12.03
CA VAL A 139 -7.28 -8.32 11.76
C VAL A 139 -6.86 -8.93 13.09
N ASN A 140 -7.60 -9.95 13.52
CA ASN A 140 -7.31 -10.63 14.78
C ASN A 140 -6.18 -11.66 14.56
N ALA A 141 -5.08 -11.53 15.29
CA ALA A 141 -4.09 -12.61 15.40
C ALA A 141 -4.78 -13.86 15.98
N PRO A 142 -4.39 -15.09 15.57
CA PRO A 142 -5.07 -16.33 15.97
C PRO A 142 -4.93 -16.72 17.46
N ASN A 143 -4.60 -15.80 18.38
CA ASN A 143 -4.44 -16.17 19.80
C ASN A 143 -4.77 -15.08 20.84
N THR A 144 -5.64 -14.13 20.54
CA THR A 144 -6.18 -13.23 21.58
C THR A 144 -7.69 -13.30 21.64
N ASN A 145 -8.21 -13.74 22.79
CA ASN A 145 -9.62 -13.71 23.15
C ASN A 145 -10.18 -12.30 22.93
N VAL A 146 -11.09 -12.17 21.96
CA VAL A 146 -11.81 -10.93 21.69
C VAL A 146 -12.99 -10.87 22.66
N TYR A 147 -12.91 -10.04 23.69
CA TYR A 147 -14.10 -9.64 24.47
C TYR A 147 -14.83 -8.56 23.67
N ASN A 148 -15.78 -8.99 22.86
CA ASN A 148 -16.68 -8.10 22.14
C ASN A 148 -17.73 -7.59 23.12
N VAL A 149 -17.52 -6.42 23.72
CA VAL A 149 -18.54 -5.77 24.56
C VAL A 149 -19.53 -5.08 23.63
N GLY A 150 -20.45 -5.88 23.09
CA GLY A 150 -21.65 -5.40 22.41
C GLY A 150 -22.65 -4.88 23.44
N ASP A 151 -22.95 -3.59 23.31
CA ASP A 151 -24.16 -2.87 23.71
C ASP A 151 -25.16 -3.56 24.68
N GLY A 152 -25.36 -2.96 25.86
CA GLY A 152 -26.61 -3.11 26.63
C GLY A 152 -26.56 -3.88 27.95
N SER A 153 -25.62 -3.63 28.87
CA SER A 153 -25.74 -4.17 30.24
C SER A 153 -25.37 -3.13 31.30
N THR A 154 -26.40 -2.55 31.93
CA THR A 154 -26.30 -1.77 33.16
C THR A 154 -25.72 -2.65 34.26
N VAL A 155 -24.55 -2.29 34.77
CA VAL A 155 -23.90 -2.99 35.88
C VAL A 155 -24.59 -2.57 37.18
N HIS A 156 -25.38 -3.47 37.77
CA HIS A 156 -25.87 -3.32 39.14
C HIS A 156 -24.78 -3.82 40.10
N PHE A 157 -24.27 -2.93 40.95
CA PHE A 157 -23.46 -3.32 42.11
C PHE A 157 -24.42 -3.77 43.22
N SER A 158 -24.21 -5.00 43.71
CA SER A 158 -24.82 -5.50 44.95
C SER A 158 -23.97 -5.08 46.15
#